data_AF-A0A1H3F5S2-F1
#
_entry.id   AF-A0A1H3F5S2-F1
#
_cell.length_a   1.000
_cell.length_b   1.000
_cell.length_c   1.000
_cell.angle_alpha   90.00
_cell.angle_beta   90.00
_cell.angle_gamma   90.00
#
_symmetry.space_group_name_H-M   'P 1'
#
loop_
_entity.id
_entity.type
_entity.pdbx_description
1 polymer ?
#
loop_
_entity_poly.entity_id
_entity_poly.type
_entity_poly.pdbx_seq_one_letter_code
_entity_poly.pdbx_strand_id
1 'polypeptide(L)'
;MTTTIHPDALKYYRDRKHWTQEQLAEATKGKNRVSLPTIKRIESTKDGTYAANDRVAEGLAKALGVTLDVLSKPPTDEAEREASLRQFGYRPLRMMLDAETAMAFNMVQHIYGIPIHSQIVMAPLFAALLAEGSLTWRRERVAEIEDAAATLMALGGGHFSFANSAYRAEDGASCEKICIENRDLFGKDVPDDVYDLGYDPSQNNPFADYIKNFANEMDAKTVSFEGDWSTSSWKTSEGMPEYRIGADLIHELTGEDPDAEYALLRGHVRLKDIPGDMLGNDNEVERVAWIISRIPEDELAKRKKDREELMSLIGDIDISGSAVNSHEAEENNDA
;
A
#
# COMPACT_ATOMS: atom_id res chain seq x y z
N MET A 1 -34.92 28.28 26.83
CA MET A 1 -34.65 26.83 26.77
C MET A 1 -33.24 26.63 27.33
N THR A 2 -32.70 25.41 27.32
CA THR A 2 -31.33 25.12 27.77
C THR A 2 -30.52 24.60 26.59
N THR A 3 -29.36 25.20 26.36
CA THR A 3 -28.41 24.82 25.32
C THR A 3 -27.19 24.17 25.97
N THR A 4 -26.74 23.05 25.42
CA THR A 4 -25.58 22.32 25.92
C THR A 4 -24.28 22.97 25.44
N ILE A 5 -23.29 23.06 26.34
CA ILE A 5 -21.94 23.56 26.05
C ILE A 5 -20.93 22.49 26.42
N HIS A 6 -20.00 22.18 25.53
CA HIS A 6 -18.87 21.30 25.81
C HIS A 6 -17.76 22.08 26.54
N PRO A 7 -17.34 21.67 27.76
CA PRO A 7 -16.31 22.36 28.53
C PRO A 7 -14.99 22.55 27.77
N ASP A 8 -14.53 21.49 27.09
CA ASP A 8 -13.29 21.54 26.31
C ASP A 8 -13.37 22.47 25.10
N ALA A 9 -14.53 22.60 24.46
CA ALA A 9 -14.71 23.53 23.35
C ALA A 9 -14.64 24.98 23.83
N LEU A 10 -15.27 25.29 24.97
CA LEU A 10 -15.21 26.63 25.56
C LEU A 10 -13.76 27.01 25.90
N LYS A 11 -13.03 26.09 26.52
CA LYS A 11 -11.62 26.27 26.88
C LYS A 11 -10.74 26.43 25.65
N TYR A 12 -10.91 25.56 24.66
CA TYR A 12 -10.18 25.57 23.38
C TYR A 12 -10.31 26.91 22.65
N TYR A 13 -11.54 27.38 22.42
CA TYR A 13 -11.77 28.64 21.70
C TYR A 13 -11.36 29.87 22.50
N ARG A 14 -11.39 29.81 23.85
CA ARG A 14 -10.83 30.86 24.72
C ARG A 14 -9.30 30.92 24.59
N ASP A 15 -8.63 29.78 24.68
CA ASP A 15 -7.16 29.69 24.59
C ASP A 15 -6.66 30.12 23.20
N ARG A 16 -7.42 29.84 22.12
CA ARG A 16 -7.14 30.32 20.76
C ARG A 16 -7.10 31.85 20.63
N LYS A 17 -7.84 32.57 21.45
CA LYS A 17 -7.80 34.05 21.50
C LYS A 17 -6.75 34.58 22.48
N HIS A 18 -5.99 33.70 23.14
CA HIS A 18 -5.11 34.01 24.25
C HIS A 18 -5.82 34.79 25.38
N TRP A 19 -7.10 34.48 25.60
CA TRP A 19 -7.91 35.16 26.60
C TRP A 19 -7.88 34.41 27.94
N THR A 20 -7.78 35.14 29.04
CA THR A 20 -8.07 34.59 30.37
C THR A 20 -9.59 34.41 30.55
N GLN A 21 -10.01 33.63 31.55
CA GLN A 21 -11.44 33.51 31.90
C GLN A 21 -12.07 34.87 32.27
N GLU A 22 -11.29 35.79 32.83
CA GLU A 22 -11.69 37.15 33.15
C GLU A 22 -11.90 37.98 31.89
N GLN A 23 -11.01 37.87 30.91
CA GLN A 23 -11.14 38.53 29.62
C GLN A 23 -12.34 38.00 28.83
N LEU A 24 -12.64 36.70 28.92
CA LEU A 24 -13.86 36.12 28.34
C LEU A 24 -15.12 36.66 29.02
N ALA A 25 -15.13 36.77 30.35
CA ALA A 25 -16.25 37.36 31.10
C ALA A 25 -16.49 38.82 30.68
N GLU A 26 -15.42 39.60 30.52
CA GLU A 26 -15.49 41.01 30.12
C GLU A 26 -15.90 41.20 28.64
N ALA A 27 -15.57 40.23 27.78
CA ALA A 27 -15.98 40.21 26.39
C ALA A 27 -17.50 39.96 26.22
N THR A 28 -18.13 39.28 27.19
CA THR A 28 -19.60 39.11 27.21
C THR A 28 -20.29 40.38 27.72
N LYS A 29 -20.71 41.27 26.82
CA LYS A 29 -21.30 42.57 27.16
C LYS A 29 -22.83 42.61 27.04
N GLY A 30 -23.44 43.57 27.74
CA GLY A 30 -24.85 43.92 27.59
C GLY A 30 -25.80 42.88 28.19
N LYS A 31 -26.89 42.57 27.47
CA LYS A 31 -27.87 41.59 27.93
C LYS A 31 -27.21 40.21 28.09
N ASN A 32 -26.24 39.79 27.29
CA ASN A 32 -25.71 38.43 27.38
C ASN A 32 -24.43 38.33 28.24
N ARG A 33 -24.32 39.16 29.30
CA ARG A 33 -23.18 39.13 30.22
C ARG A 33 -23.13 37.82 31.00
N VAL A 34 -21.98 37.17 30.97
CA VAL A 34 -21.69 35.93 31.69
C VAL A 34 -20.67 36.23 32.78
N SER A 35 -20.97 35.81 34.00
CA SER A 35 -20.09 36.04 35.14
C SER A 35 -18.89 35.07 35.15
N LEU A 36 -17.75 35.54 35.65
CA LEU A 36 -16.54 34.72 35.82
C LEU A 36 -16.79 33.39 36.56
N PRO A 37 -17.58 33.34 37.66
CA PRO A 37 -17.90 32.08 38.33
C PRO A 37 -18.64 31.09 37.42
N THR A 38 -19.49 31.59 36.51
CA THR A 38 -20.23 30.76 35.55
C THR A 38 -19.27 30.15 34.52
N ILE A 39 -18.34 30.94 33.97
CA ILE A 39 -17.30 30.45 33.04
C ILE A 39 -16.44 29.38 33.72
N LYS A 40 -15.96 29.66 34.94
CA LYS A 40 -15.19 28.69 35.73
C LYS A 40 -15.95 27.39 35.94
N ARG A 41 -17.25 27.46 36.23
CA ARG A 41 -18.10 26.27 36.43
C ARG A 41 -18.28 25.47 35.14
N ILE A 42 -18.47 26.13 34.00
CA ILE A 42 -18.59 25.45 32.71
C ILE A 42 -17.27 24.74 32.37
N GLU A 43 -16.13 25.44 32.45
CA GLU A 43 -14.81 24.86 32.12
C GLU A 43 -14.32 23.79 33.11
N SER A 44 -14.87 23.74 34.33
CA SER A 44 -14.50 22.74 35.36
C SER A 44 -15.46 21.57 35.47
N THR A 45 -16.50 21.52 34.63
CA THR A 45 -17.43 20.39 34.59
C THR A 45 -16.68 19.15 34.10
N LYS A 46 -16.52 18.16 34.98
CA LYS A 46 -15.94 16.87 34.64
C LYS A 46 -17.04 15.97 34.08
N ASP A 47 -16.78 15.41 32.91
CA ASP A 47 -17.60 14.45 32.17
C ASP A 47 -18.92 15.01 31.63
N GLY A 48 -18.95 15.19 30.29
CA GLY A 48 -20.14 15.50 29.52
C GLY A 48 -20.30 16.98 29.15
N THR A 49 -21.55 17.37 28.89
CA THR A 49 -21.91 18.73 28.47
C THR A 49 -22.57 19.49 29.61
N TYR A 50 -22.29 20.79 29.71
CA TYR A 50 -22.94 21.67 30.67
C TYR A 50 -24.23 22.25 30.09
N ALA A 51 -25.36 22.05 30.76
CA ALA A 51 -26.63 22.67 30.37
C ALA A 51 -26.65 24.16 30.78
N ALA A 52 -26.42 25.05 29.82
CA ALA A 52 -26.47 26.49 30.02
C ALA A 52 -27.84 27.06 29.61
N ASN A 53 -28.21 28.19 30.20
CA ASN A 53 -29.31 29.00 29.68
C ASN A 53 -28.93 29.53 28.28
N ASP A 54 -29.84 29.53 27.32
CA ASP A 54 -29.58 29.98 25.94
C ASP A 54 -28.89 31.34 25.89
N ARG A 55 -29.29 32.27 26.77
CA ARG A 55 -28.68 33.60 26.88
C ARG A 55 -27.18 33.56 27.22
N VAL A 56 -26.76 32.59 28.03
CA VAL A 56 -25.36 32.35 28.40
C VAL A 56 -24.61 31.70 27.25
N ALA A 57 -25.21 30.69 26.61
CA ALA A 57 -24.62 30.02 25.45
C ALA A 57 -24.42 31.00 24.28
N GLU A 58 -25.41 31.82 23.97
CA GLU A 58 -25.33 32.87 22.94
C GLU A 58 -24.29 33.94 23.29
N GLY A 59 -24.20 34.32 24.57
CA GLY A 59 -23.19 35.27 25.05
C GLY A 59 -21.77 34.77 24.81
N LEU A 60 -21.50 33.51 25.15
CA LEU A 60 -20.20 32.87 24.97
C LEU A 60 -19.88 32.64 23.49
N ALA A 61 -20.85 32.13 22.72
CA ALA A 61 -20.72 31.94 21.26
C ALA A 61 -20.34 33.23 20.55
N LYS A 62 -21.06 34.32 20.86
CA LYS A 62 -20.81 35.63 20.27
C LYS A 62 -19.46 36.21 20.69
N ALA A 63 -19.06 36.06 21.95
CA ALA A 63 -17.75 36.54 22.43
C ALA A 63 -16.59 35.78 21.77
N LEU A 64 -16.75 34.48 21.57
CA LEU A 64 -15.74 33.61 20.95
C LEU A 64 -15.77 33.65 19.43
N GLY A 65 -16.85 34.13 18.81
CA GLY A 65 -16.99 34.23 17.36
C GLY A 65 -17.30 32.89 16.69
N VAL A 66 -17.94 31.98 17.43
CA VAL A 66 -18.32 30.63 16.98
C VAL A 66 -19.84 30.46 17.07
N THR A 67 -20.39 29.45 16.40
CA THR A 67 -21.82 29.12 16.50
C THR A 67 -22.11 28.29 17.75
N LEU A 68 -23.38 28.24 18.15
CA LEU A 68 -23.83 27.42 19.29
C LEU A 68 -23.57 25.92 19.05
N ASP A 69 -23.72 25.45 17.81
CA ASP A 69 -23.46 24.05 17.42
C ASP A 69 -21.97 23.67 17.55
N VAL A 70 -21.07 24.62 17.32
CA VAL A 70 -19.63 24.42 17.49
C VAL A 70 -19.24 24.38 18.98
N LEU A 71 -19.92 25.15 19.82
CA LEU A 71 -19.70 25.14 21.28
C LEU A 71 -20.29 23.92 21.99
N SER A 72 -21.26 23.23 21.38
CA SER A 72 -21.92 22.05 21.98
C SER A 72 -21.19 20.74 21.71
N LYS A 73 -20.24 20.72 20.77
CA LYS A 73 -19.44 19.56 20.37
C LYS A 73 -18.01 19.66 20.91
N PRO A 74 -17.30 18.54 21.14
CA PRO A 74 -15.88 18.60 21.45
C PRO A 74 -15.11 19.28 20.30
N PRO A 75 -14.02 20.00 20.58
CA PRO A 75 -13.23 20.65 19.54
C PRO A 75 -12.71 19.60 18.56
N THR A 76 -13.17 19.66 17.30
CA THR A 76 -12.64 18.84 16.21
C THR A 76 -11.30 19.42 15.77
N ASP A 77 -10.24 18.95 16.43
CA ASP A 77 -8.84 19.33 16.21
C ASP A 77 -8.37 19.08 14.76
N GLU A 78 -9.01 18.16 14.06
CA GLU A 78 -8.54 17.65 12.77
C GLU A 78 -8.69 18.64 11.61
N ALA A 79 -9.83 19.34 11.50
CA ALA A 79 -10.06 20.31 10.42
C ALA A 79 -9.22 21.58 10.59
N GLU A 80 -9.00 22.01 11.84
CA GLU A 80 -8.17 23.18 12.14
C GLU A 80 -6.68 22.83 12.00
N ARG A 81 -6.25 21.65 12.46
CA ARG A 81 -4.90 21.12 12.22
C ARG A 81 -4.61 20.98 10.73
N GLU A 82 -5.55 20.45 9.95
CA GLU A 82 -5.40 20.36 8.49
C GLU A 82 -5.28 21.75 7.85
N ALA A 83 -6.11 22.73 8.28
CA ALA A 83 -6.03 24.10 7.81
C ALA A 83 -4.67 24.76 8.13
N SER A 84 -4.12 24.53 9.33
CA SER A 84 -2.78 24.98 9.72
C SER A 84 -1.69 24.31 8.88
N LEU A 85 -1.74 22.99 8.69
CA LEU A 85 -0.78 22.25 7.86
C LEU A 85 -0.80 22.72 6.41
N ARG A 86 -1.97 23.08 5.87
CA ARG A 86 -2.11 23.63 4.51
C ARG A 86 -1.35 24.94 4.30
N GLN A 87 -1.20 25.77 5.35
CA GLN A 87 -0.41 27.01 5.30
C GLN A 87 1.08 26.74 5.08
N PHE A 88 1.57 25.60 5.55
CA PHE A 88 2.94 25.14 5.34
C PHE A 88 3.11 24.26 4.08
N GLY A 89 2.11 24.23 3.20
CA GLY A 89 2.16 23.49 1.94
C GLY A 89 1.78 22.01 2.04
N TYR A 90 1.54 21.48 3.25
CA TYR A 90 1.09 20.08 3.39
C TYR A 90 -0.31 19.90 2.82
N ARG A 91 -0.54 18.74 2.21
CA ARG A 91 -1.84 18.30 1.69
C ARG A 91 -2.09 16.88 2.18
N PRO A 92 -3.32 16.54 2.60
CA PRO A 92 -3.63 15.17 2.97
C PRO A 92 -3.60 14.28 1.73
N LEU A 93 -2.94 13.12 1.84
CA LEU A 93 -3.07 12.03 0.87
C LEU A 93 -4.04 11.01 1.48
N ARG A 94 -5.24 10.89 0.91
CA ARG A 94 -6.26 9.92 1.35
C ARG A 94 -6.43 8.87 0.27
N MET A 95 -6.05 7.64 0.58
CA MET A 95 -6.29 6.48 -0.28
C MET A 95 -6.54 5.26 0.60
N MET A 96 -7.33 4.34 0.07
CA MET A 96 -7.41 2.99 0.62
C MET A 96 -6.25 2.20 0.03
N LEU A 97 -5.54 1.48 0.90
CA LEU A 97 -4.56 0.49 0.50
C LEU A 97 -5.15 -0.88 0.81
N ASP A 98 -4.93 -1.84 -0.07
CA ASP A 98 -5.15 -3.23 0.28
C ASP A 98 -4.18 -3.64 1.40
N ALA A 99 -4.50 -4.74 2.08
CA ALA A 99 -3.76 -5.17 3.24
C ALA A 99 -2.34 -5.64 2.91
N GLU A 100 -2.10 -6.19 1.71
CA GLU A 100 -0.79 -6.68 1.28
C GLU A 100 0.15 -5.50 1.00
N THR A 101 -0.35 -4.47 0.31
CA THR A 101 0.39 -3.21 0.12
C THR A 101 0.69 -2.54 1.46
N ALA A 102 -0.28 -2.50 2.38
CA ALA A 102 -0.05 -1.96 3.73
C ALA A 102 1.00 -2.77 4.50
N MET A 103 1.00 -4.10 4.34
CA MET A 103 1.98 -4.99 4.93
C MET A 103 3.38 -4.76 4.34
N ALA A 104 3.49 -4.57 3.02
CA ALA A 104 4.75 -4.24 2.35
C ALA A 104 5.39 -2.95 2.92
N PHE A 105 4.59 -1.89 3.15
CA PHE A 105 5.08 -0.68 3.82
C PHE A 105 5.65 -0.94 5.22
N ASN A 106 4.97 -1.79 6.01
CA ASN A 106 5.44 -2.17 7.35
C ASN A 106 6.71 -3.03 7.27
N MET A 107 6.82 -3.91 6.28
CA MET A 107 8.00 -4.75 6.07
C MET A 107 9.21 -3.94 5.67
N VAL A 108 9.08 -2.98 4.76
CA VAL A 108 10.17 -2.05 4.42
C VAL A 108 10.61 -1.26 5.65
N GLN A 109 9.66 -0.82 6.50
CA GLN A 109 10.01 -0.15 7.74
C GLN A 109 10.74 -1.07 8.72
N HIS A 110 10.32 -2.33 8.84
CA HIS A 110 10.91 -3.29 9.75
C HIS A 110 12.33 -3.70 9.31
N ILE A 111 12.49 -4.05 8.03
CA ILE A 111 13.75 -4.56 7.47
C ILE A 111 14.79 -3.43 7.32
N TYR A 112 14.38 -2.26 6.81
CA TYR A 112 15.30 -1.18 6.46
C TYR A 112 15.24 0.04 7.38
N GLY A 113 14.32 0.06 8.35
CA GLY A 113 14.15 1.20 9.25
C GLY A 113 13.54 2.44 8.60
N ILE A 114 13.01 2.33 7.38
CA ILE A 114 12.48 3.47 6.61
C ILE A 114 11.01 3.71 6.97
N PRO A 115 10.65 4.85 7.61
CA PRO A 115 9.26 5.12 7.98
C PRO A 115 8.34 5.22 6.77
N ILE A 116 7.08 4.77 6.90
CA ILE A 116 6.06 4.81 5.83
C ILE A 116 5.94 6.19 5.19
N HIS A 117 5.96 7.27 6.00
CA HIS A 117 5.93 8.64 5.48
C HIS A 117 7.08 8.91 4.50
N SER A 118 8.30 8.49 4.85
CA SER A 118 9.47 8.64 3.97
C SER A 118 9.34 7.80 2.70
N GLN A 119 8.79 6.58 2.80
CA GLN A 119 8.51 5.74 1.63
C GLN A 119 7.56 6.45 0.66
N ILE A 120 6.46 7.03 1.16
CA ILE A 120 5.50 7.80 0.36
C ILE A 120 6.14 9.05 -0.27
N VAL A 121 6.96 9.79 0.48
CA VAL A 121 7.66 10.98 -0.03
C VAL A 121 8.66 10.61 -1.13
N MET A 122 9.35 9.48 -1.01
CA MET A 122 10.32 9.00 -1.99
C MET A 122 9.68 8.32 -3.20
N ALA A 123 8.45 7.80 -3.08
CA ALA A 123 7.80 7.02 -4.12
C ALA A 123 7.77 7.70 -5.50
N PRO A 124 7.46 9.00 -5.65
CA PRO A 124 7.50 9.66 -6.96
C PRO A 124 8.91 9.72 -7.57
N LEU A 125 9.94 9.93 -6.74
CA LEU A 125 11.33 9.95 -7.19
C LEU A 125 11.77 8.56 -7.64
N PHE A 126 11.49 7.52 -6.83
CA PHE A 126 11.82 6.14 -7.19
C PHE A 126 11.07 5.68 -8.43
N ALA A 127 9.78 6.03 -8.57
CA ALA A 127 9.00 5.74 -9.76
C ALA A 127 9.61 6.38 -11.01
N ALA A 128 10.02 7.65 -10.94
CA ALA A 128 10.67 8.34 -12.06
C ALA A 128 12.03 7.71 -12.42
N LEU A 129 12.86 7.37 -11.44
CA LEU A 129 14.15 6.74 -11.66
C LEU A 129 14.01 5.33 -12.26
N LEU A 130 13.08 4.53 -11.73
CA LEU A 130 12.78 3.19 -12.25
C LEU A 130 12.19 3.25 -13.66
N ALA A 131 11.34 4.24 -13.94
CA ALA A 131 10.80 4.48 -15.28
C ALA A 131 11.91 4.78 -16.29
N GLU A 132 12.81 5.73 -15.98
CA GLU A 132 13.93 6.06 -16.86
C GLU A 132 14.94 4.90 -17.00
N GLY A 133 15.16 4.15 -15.92
CA GLY A 133 15.94 2.91 -15.95
C GLY A 133 15.33 1.86 -16.88
N SER A 134 14.02 1.63 -16.77
CA SER A 134 13.28 0.73 -17.66
C SER A 134 13.38 1.14 -19.12
N LEU A 135 13.18 2.43 -19.43
CA LEU A 135 13.29 2.94 -20.80
C LEU A 135 14.72 2.77 -21.34
N THR A 136 15.74 2.97 -20.50
CA THR A 136 17.15 2.80 -20.90
C THR A 136 17.46 1.34 -21.20
N TRP A 137 17.07 0.43 -20.30
CA TRP A 137 17.22 -1.01 -20.48
C TRP A 137 16.50 -1.53 -21.73
N ARG A 138 15.30 -1.00 -22.04
CA ARG A 138 14.57 -1.33 -23.27
C ARG A 138 15.31 -0.86 -24.52
N ARG A 139 15.94 0.33 -24.50
CA ARG A 139 16.76 0.81 -25.64
C ARG A 139 17.95 -0.10 -25.92
N GLU A 140 18.63 -0.56 -24.88
CA GLU A 140 19.74 -1.50 -25.00
C GLU A 140 19.26 -2.82 -25.62
N ARG A 141 18.13 -3.35 -25.14
CA ARG A 141 17.53 -4.57 -25.69
C ARG A 141 17.11 -4.43 -27.15
N VAL A 142 16.52 -3.30 -27.51
CA VAL A 142 16.15 -3.00 -28.90
C VAL A 142 17.40 -3.01 -29.80
N ALA A 143 18.49 -2.41 -29.37
CA ALA A 143 19.74 -2.42 -30.13
C ALA A 143 20.29 -3.84 -30.31
N GLU A 144 20.26 -4.67 -29.26
CA GLU A 144 20.65 -6.09 -29.34
C GLU A 144 19.77 -6.88 -30.32
N ILE A 145 18.46 -6.64 -30.32
CA ILE A 145 17.51 -7.29 -31.24
C ILE A 145 17.80 -6.89 -32.69
N GLU A 146 18.07 -5.62 -32.96
CA GLU A 146 18.39 -5.12 -34.30
C GLU A 146 19.70 -5.74 -34.83
N ASP A 147 20.75 -5.78 -33.99
CA ASP A 147 22.02 -6.42 -34.35
C ASP A 147 21.86 -7.93 -34.62
N ALA A 148 21.05 -8.61 -33.80
CA ALA A 148 20.74 -10.02 -33.99
C ALA A 148 19.91 -10.26 -35.26
N ALA A 149 18.93 -9.40 -35.56
CA ALA A 149 18.11 -9.49 -36.76
C ALA A 149 18.96 -9.28 -38.03
N ALA A 150 19.84 -8.29 -38.04
CA ALA A 150 20.78 -8.07 -39.14
C ALA A 150 21.69 -9.27 -39.39
N THR A 151 22.18 -9.90 -38.32
CA THR A 151 22.99 -11.13 -38.39
C THR A 151 22.18 -12.28 -38.99
N LEU A 152 20.93 -12.46 -38.55
CA LEU A 152 20.05 -13.52 -39.05
C LEU A 152 19.72 -13.33 -40.54
N MET A 153 19.53 -12.09 -40.99
CA MET A 153 19.35 -11.78 -42.42
C MET A 153 20.60 -12.12 -43.23
N ALA A 154 21.79 -11.79 -42.72
CA ALA A 154 23.05 -12.07 -43.40
C ALA A 154 23.36 -13.58 -43.52
N LEU A 155 22.92 -14.39 -42.55
CA LEU A 155 23.03 -15.84 -42.56
C LEU A 155 22.00 -16.53 -43.48
N GLY A 156 20.92 -15.83 -43.83
CA GLY A 156 19.78 -16.33 -44.61
C GLY A 156 20.11 -16.63 -46.07
N GLY A 157 20.83 -17.71 -46.34
CA GLY A 157 20.98 -18.29 -47.67
C GLY A 157 19.84 -19.28 -47.99
N GLY A 158 18.97 -18.93 -48.96
CA GLY A 158 18.10 -19.90 -49.64
C GLY A 158 16.62 -19.89 -49.25
N HIS A 159 16.26 -20.10 -47.97
CA HIS A 159 14.85 -20.14 -47.53
C HIS A 159 14.44 -18.86 -46.80
N PHE A 160 13.42 -18.18 -47.32
CA PHE A 160 12.93 -16.87 -46.85
C PHE A 160 12.36 -16.85 -45.43
N SER A 161 12.24 -18.00 -44.75
CA SER A 161 11.70 -18.05 -43.39
C SER A 161 12.58 -17.31 -42.37
N PHE A 162 13.91 -17.44 -42.44
CA PHE A 162 14.80 -16.74 -41.51
C PHE A 162 14.82 -15.23 -41.76
N ALA A 163 14.82 -14.81 -43.03
CA ALA A 163 14.68 -13.41 -43.41
C ALA A 163 13.33 -12.82 -42.97
N ASN A 164 12.25 -13.58 -43.08
CA ASN A 164 10.92 -13.17 -42.62
C ASN A 164 10.84 -13.04 -41.09
N SER A 165 11.47 -13.94 -40.34
CA SER A 165 11.59 -13.83 -38.89
C SER A 165 12.41 -12.61 -38.47
N ALA A 166 13.54 -12.35 -39.13
CA ALA A 166 14.36 -11.16 -38.88
C ALA A 166 13.59 -9.86 -39.17
N TYR A 167 12.89 -9.81 -40.31
CA TYR A 167 12.06 -8.66 -40.67
C TYR A 167 10.99 -8.36 -39.62
N ARG A 168 10.30 -9.39 -39.11
CA ARG A 168 9.30 -9.23 -38.03
C ARG A 168 9.93 -8.75 -36.72
N ALA A 169 11.14 -9.19 -36.40
CA ALA A 169 11.86 -8.74 -35.22
C ALA A 169 12.24 -7.24 -35.34
N GLU A 170 12.70 -6.79 -36.51
CA GLU A 170 12.98 -5.36 -36.77
C GLU A 170 11.72 -4.49 -36.72
N ASP A 171 10.60 -4.98 -37.23
CA ASP A 171 9.32 -4.27 -37.18
C ASP A 171 8.84 -4.11 -35.72
N GLY A 172 8.93 -5.18 -34.92
CA GLY A 172 8.68 -5.13 -33.48
C GLY A 172 9.63 -4.17 -32.75
N ALA A 173 10.92 -4.18 -33.07
CA ALA A 173 11.91 -3.26 -32.52
C ALA A 173 11.59 -1.79 -32.87
N SER A 174 11.09 -1.55 -34.08
CA SER A 174 10.64 -0.22 -34.52
C SER A 174 9.42 0.27 -33.75
N CYS A 175 8.44 -0.61 -33.51
CA CYS A 175 7.27 -0.31 -32.66
C CYS A 175 7.69 0.00 -31.22
N GLU A 176 8.64 -0.77 -30.70
CA GLU A 176 9.17 -0.59 -29.35
C GLU A 176 9.90 0.75 -29.20
N LYS A 177 10.65 1.19 -30.21
CA LYS A 177 11.27 2.54 -30.24
C LYS A 177 10.22 3.64 -30.09
N ILE A 178 9.08 3.52 -30.75
CA ILE A 178 7.97 4.47 -30.64
C ILE A 178 7.43 4.49 -29.21
N CYS A 179 7.22 3.33 -28.60
CA CYS A 179 6.78 3.23 -27.20
C CYS A 179 7.78 3.92 -26.24
N ILE A 180 9.08 3.71 -26.47
CA ILE A 180 10.15 4.35 -25.68
C ILE A 180 10.14 5.87 -25.85
N GLU A 181 10.00 6.37 -27.08
CA GLU A 181 9.93 7.81 -27.37
C GLU A 181 8.72 8.48 -26.72
N ASN A 182 7.58 7.78 -26.69
CA ASN A 182 6.36 8.21 -26.03
C ASN A 182 6.40 8.07 -24.50
N ARG A 183 7.45 7.48 -23.94
CA ARG A 183 7.59 7.14 -22.50
C ARG A 183 6.49 6.19 -22.01
N ASP A 184 6.00 5.33 -22.89
CA ASP A 184 5.05 4.31 -22.54
C ASP A 184 5.76 3.18 -21.79
N LEU A 185 5.61 3.18 -20.47
CA LEU A 185 6.24 2.18 -19.60
C LEU A 185 5.61 0.81 -19.74
N PHE A 186 4.32 0.72 -20.09
CA PHE A 186 3.55 -0.51 -19.95
C PHE A 186 3.32 -1.23 -21.29
N GLY A 187 3.81 -0.70 -22.40
CA GLY A 187 3.65 -1.31 -23.72
C GLY A 187 2.19 -1.30 -24.19
N LYS A 188 1.50 -0.18 -23.96
CA LYS A 188 0.13 0.11 -24.38
C LYS A 188 0.05 0.76 -25.76
N ASP A 189 1.11 1.42 -26.21
CA ASP A 189 1.18 2.14 -27.49
C ASP A 189 1.60 1.23 -28.66
N VAL A 190 1.49 -0.09 -28.51
CA VAL A 190 1.80 -1.07 -29.56
C VAL A 190 0.69 -1.15 -30.61
N PRO A 191 1.03 -1.33 -31.90
CA PRO A 191 0.03 -1.54 -32.96
C PRO A 191 -0.82 -2.82 -32.77
N ASP A 192 -2.04 -2.82 -33.31
CA ASP A 192 -3.02 -3.91 -33.13
C ASP A 192 -2.55 -5.27 -33.69
N ASP A 193 -1.68 -5.26 -34.70
CA ASP A 193 -1.14 -6.47 -35.33
C ASP A 193 -0.10 -7.20 -34.45
N VAL A 194 0.42 -6.56 -33.40
CA VAL A 194 1.30 -7.19 -32.41
C VAL A 194 0.53 -8.20 -31.54
N TYR A 195 -0.76 -7.98 -31.31
CA TYR A 195 -1.62 -8.92 -30.57
C TYR A 195 -1.85 -10.22 -31.35
N ASP A 196 -1.91 -10.15 -32.68
CA ASP A 196 -2.03 -11.33 -33.55
C ASP A 196 -0.79 -12.24 -33.49
N LEU A 197 0.31 -11.73 -32.91
CA LEU A 197 1.56 -12.47 -32.67
C LEU A 197 1.64 -13.04 -31.24
N GLY A 198 0.55 -12.95 -30.46
CA GLY A 198 0.45 -13.52 -29.11
C GLY A 198 0.91 -12.59 -27.99
N TYR A 199 1.04 -11.29 -28.24
CA TYR A 199 1.28 -10.31 -27.19
C TYR A 199 0.04 -10.15 -26.29
N ASP A 200 0.22 -10.40 -25.01
CA ASP A 200 -0.80 -10.19 -23.99
C ASP A 200 -0.27 -9.14 -22.98
N PRO A 201 -0.84 -7.92 -22.92
CA PRO A 201 -0.40 -6.89 -21.99
C PRO A 201 -0.41 -7.31 -20.52
N SER A 202 -1.28 -8.27 -20.13
CA SER A 202 -1.32 -8.81 -18.77
C SER A 202 -0.11 -9.72 -18.46
N GLN A 203 0.50 -10.32 -19.49
CA GLN A 203 1.64 -11.22 -19.36
C GLN A 203 2.96 -10.60 -19.82
N ASN A 204 2.92 -9.64 -20.73
CA ASN A 204 4.06 -9.08 -21.44
C ASN A 204 4.35 -7.62 -21.10
N ASN A 205 3.90 -7.13 -19.94
CA ASN A 205 4.23 -5.79 -19.46
C ASN A 205 5.76 -5.63 -19.30
N PRO A 206 6.40 -4.74 -20.09
CA PRO A 206 7.86 -4.60 -20.13
C PRO A 206 8.42 -3.92 -18.88
N PHE A 207 7.63 -3.09 -18.19
CA PHE A 207 8.05 -2.49 -16.92
C PHE A 207 8.15 -3.54 -15.81
N ALA A 208 7.20 -4.47 -15.76
CA ALA A 208 7.25 -5.58 -14.82
C ALA A 208 8.49 -6.45 -15.06
N ASP A 209 8.79 -6.77 -16.33
CA ASP A 209 9.97 -7.56 -16.71
C ASP A 209 11.27 -6.87 -16.31
N TYR A 210 11.35 -5.55 -16.51
CA TYR A 210 12.46 -4.74 -16.03
C TYR A 210 12.60 -4.81 -14.51
N ILE A 211 11.52 -4.64 -13.74
CA ILE A 211 11.58 -4.69 -12.26
C ILE A 211 12.13 -6.04 -11.79
N LYS A 212 11.66 -7.15 -12.38
CA LYS A 212 12.14 -8.49 -12.03
C LYS A 212 13.61 -8.68 -12.36
N ASN A 213 14.05 -8.25 -13.55
CA ASN A 213 15.45 -8.30 -13.94
C ASN A 213 16.32 -7.42 -13.03
N PHE A 214 15.90 -6.20 -12.73
CA PHE A 214 16.58 -5.29 -11.82
C PHE A 214 16.71 -5.87 -10.41
N ALA A 215 15.66 -6.50 -9.88
CA ALA A 215 15.72 -7.17 -8.58
C ALA A 215 16.71 -8.34 -8.56
N ASN A 216 16.76 -9.12 -9.64
CA ASN A 216 17.72 -10.22 -9.79
C ASN A 216 19.17 -9.71 -9.87
N GLU A 217 19.42 -8.65 -10.64
CA GLU A 217 20.75 -8.04 -10.75
C GLU A 217 21.25 -7.47 -9.42
N MET A 218 20.33 -6.98 -8.60
CA MET A 218 20.64 -6.45 -7.26
C MET A 218 20.73 -7.52 -6.18
N ASP A 219 20.50 -8.80 -6.51
CA ASP A 219 20.38 -9.90 -5.53
C ASP A 219 19.41 -9.52 -4.38
N ALA A 220 18.22 -9.02 -4.74
CA ALA A 220 17.25 -8.48 -3.80
C ALA A 220 16.51 -9.57 -3.01
N LYS A 221 17.20 -10.21 -2.05
CA LYS A 221 16.70 -11.37 -1.26
C LYS A 221 15.41 -11.14 -0.49
N THR A 222 15.09 -9.89 -0.19
CA THR A 222 13.89 -9.52 0.58
C THR A 222 12.66 -9.34 -0.30
N VAL A 223 12.79 -9.39 -1.62
CA VAL A 223 11.67 -9.23 -2.56
C VAL A 223 11.47 -10.54 -3.29
N SER A 224 10.25 -11.06 -3.25
CA SER A 224 9.83 -12.24 -4.01
C SER A 224 8.74 -11.85 -5.01
N PHE A 225 8.77 -12.49 -6.17
CA PHE A 225 7.76 -12.36 -7.23
C PHE A 225 7.01 -13.68 -7.43
N GLU A 226 6.87 -14.47 -6.36
CA GLU A 226 6.05 -15.68 -6.41
C GLU A 226 4.59 -15.24 -6.42
N GLY A 227 3.89 -15.56 -7.52
CA GLY A 227 2.44 -15.37 -7.61
C GLY A 227 1.73 -16.18 -6.53
N ASP A 228 0.49 -15.82 -6.22
CA ASP A 228 -0.34 -16.66 -5.36
C ASP A 228 -0.46 -18.07 -5.95
N TRP A 229 -0.60 -19.09 -5.10
CA TRP A 229 -0.81 -20.49 -5.54
C TRP A 229 -2.03 -20.64 -6.48
N SER A 230 -2.91 -19.63 -6.53
CA SER A 230 -4.10 -19.57 -7.36
C SER A 230 -3.88 -18.93 -8.75
N THR A 231 -2.78 -18.22 -8.97
CA THR A 231 -2.46 -17.55 -10.24
C THR A 231 -1.13 -18.11 -10.78
N SER A 232 -1.19 -18.83 -11.91
CA SER A 232 0.01 -19.32 -12.60
C SER A 232 0.90 -18.21 -13.19
N SER A 233 0.64 -16.94 -12.86
CA SER A 233 1.35 -15.76 -13.34
C SER A 233 1.77 -14.90 -12.15
N TRP A 234 3.03 -14.47 -12.15
CA TRP A 234 3.57 -13.48 -11.19
C TRP A 234 3.15 -12.04 -11.54
N LYS A 235 2.21 -11.86 -12.46
CA LYS A 235 1.65 -10.57 -12.85
C LYS A 235 0.16 -10.56 -12.59
N THR A 236 -0.34 -9.42 -12.12
CA THR A 236 -1.76 -9.16 -11.95
C THR A 236 -2.47 -9.13 -13.30
N SER A 237 -3.81 -9.12 -13.31
CA SER A 237 -4.61 -8.92 -14.53
C SER A 237 -4.31 -7.61 -15.27
N GLU A 238 -3.67 -6.64 -14.61
CA GLU A 238 -3.22 -5.37 -15.20
C GLU A 238 -1.76 -5.40 -15.68
N GLY A 239 -1.10 -6.56 -15.59
CA GLY A 239 0.29 -6.77 -15.97
C GLY A 239 1.31 -6.24 -14.96
N MET A 240 0.89 -5.85 -13.76
CA MET A 240 1.79 -5.38 -12.70
C MET A 240 2.38 -6.57 -11.95
N PRO A 241 3.62 -6.51 -11.45
CA PRO A 241 4.19 -7.60 -10.68
C PRO A 241 3.36 -7.87 -9.41
N GLU A 242 3.03 -9.13 -9.17
CA GLU A 242 2.67 -9.63 -7.84
C GLU A 242 3.97 -9.82 -7.06
N TYR A 243 4.04 -9.24 -5.86
CA TYR A 243 5.27 -9.24 -5.07
C TYR A 243 5.00 -9.34 -3.57
N ARG A 244 5.98 -9.85 -2.85
CA ARG A 244 6.02 -9.80 -1.39
C ARG A 244 7.37 -9.30 -0.91
N ILE A 245 7.34 -8.45 0.12
CA ILE A 245 8.53 -7.95 0.80
C ILE A 245 8.66 -8.66 2.13
N GLY A 246 9.81 -9.31 2.37
CA GLY A 246 10.10 -10.04 3.60
C GLY A 246 9.36 -11.38 3.71
N ALA A 247 9.21 -12.12 2.60
CA ALA A 247 8.49 -13.39 2.58
C ALA A 247 9.01 -14.37 3.65
N ASP A 248 10.34 -14.54 3.75
CA ASP A 248 10.97 -15.40 4.76
C ASP A 248 10.62 -14.98 6.20
N LEU A 249 10.61 -13.67 6.46
CA LEU A 249 10.24 -13.15 7.77
C LEU A 249 8.76 -13.40 8.08
N ILE A 250 7.89 -13.32 7.07
CA ILE A 250 6.47 -13.69 7.23
C ILE A 250 6.37 -15.16 7.62
N HIS A 251 7.10 -16.05 6.93
CA HIS A 251 7.11 -17.49 7.23
C HIS A 251 7.62 -17.78 8.65
N GLU A 252 8.71 -17.13 9.07
CA GLU A 252 9.26 -17.24 10.43
C GLU A 252 8.25 -16.75 11.49
N LEU A 253 7.54 -15.65 11.22
CA LEU A 253 6.54 -15.12 12.13
C LEU A 253 5.30 -16.01 12.23
N THR A 254 4.93 -16.69 11.16
CA THR A 254 3.70 -17.51 11.08
C THR A 254 3.93 -18.98 11.36
N GLY A 255 5.18 -19.44 11.49
CA GLY A 255 5.49 -20.86 11.61
C GLY A 255 4.95 -21.67 10.42
N GLU A 256 4.89 -21.03 9.24
CA GLU A 256 4.28 -21.59 8.02
C GLU A 256 2.79 -21.96 8.17
N ASP A 257 2.09 -21.45 9.20
CA ASP A 257 0.66 -21.68 9.36
C ASP A 257 -0.15 -20.80 8.37
N PRO A 258 -1.00 -21.41 7.52
CA PRO A 258 -1.70 -20.69 6.46
C PRO A 258 -2.80 -19.74 6.97
N ASP A 259 -3.34 -19.97 8.17
CA ASP A 259 -4.31 -19.06 8.78
C ASP A 259 -3.58 -17.90 9.47
N ALA A 260 -2.42 -18.14 10.09
CA ALA A 260 -1.59 -17.07 10.64
C ALA A 260 -1.03 -16.15 9.53
N GLU A 261 -0.55 -16.72 8.43
CA GLU A 261 -0.11 -15.94 7.26
C GLU A 261 -1.25 -15.12 6.68
N TYR A 262 -2.43 -15.72 6.53
CA TYR A 262 -3.64 -15.02 6.10
C TYR A 262 -3.99 -13.83 7.02
N ALA A 263 -3.87 -14.00 8.33
CA ALA A 263 -4.15 -12.92 9.29
C ALA A 263 -3.21 -11.72 9.09
N LEU A 264 -1.93 -11.96 8.78
CA LEU A 264 -0.98 -10.89 8.48
C LEU A 264 -1.27 -10.26 7.12
N LEU A 265 -1.44 -11.07 6.07
CA LEU A 265 -1.64 -10.58 4.69
C LEU A 265 -2.96 -9.83 4.52
N ARG A 266 -4.02 -10.20 5.26
CA ARG A 266 -5.31 -9.47 5.27
C ARG A 266 -5.38 -8.34 6.29
N GLY A 267 -4.31 -8.11 7.05
CA GLY A 267 -4.21 -6.99 7.98
C GLY A 267 -5.06 -7.14 9.25
N HIS A 268 -5.50 -8.36 9.58
CA HIS A 268 -6.10 -8.70 10.87
C HIS A 268 -5.10 -8.53 12.01
N VAL A 269 -3.80 -8.69 11.70
CA VAL A 269 -2.68 -8.44 12.61
C VAL A 269 -1.68 -7.49 11.94
N ARG A 270 -1.17 -6.51 12.69
CA ARG A 270 -0.02 -5.69 12.26
C ARG A 270 1.23 -6.15 13.01
N LEU A 271 2.38 -6.09 12.35
CA LEU A 271 3.67 -6.49 12.97
C LEU A 271 3.92 -5.83 14.33
N LYS A 272 3.65 -4.52 14.42
CA LYS A 272 3.85 -3.73 15.66
C LYS A 272 2.90 -4.11 16.80
N ASP A 273 1.81 -4.83 16.50
CA ASP A 273 0.82 -5.23 17.49
C ASP A 273 1.15 -6.60 18.07
N ILE A 274 2.09 -7.35 17.47
CA ILE A 274 2.60 -8.61 18.01
C ILE A 274 3.39 -8.31 19.30
N PRO A 275 3.04 -8.94 20.44
CA PRO A 275 3.74 -8.74 21.70
C PRO A 275 5.24 -9.07 21.56
N GLY A 276 6.10 -8.20 22.07
CA GLY A 276 7.56 -8.33 21.89
C GLY A 276 8.15 -9.59 22.54
N ASP A 277 7.51 -10.09 23.59
CA ASP A 277 7.82 -11.36 24.24
C ASP A 277 7.47 -12.59 23.37
N MET A 278 6.54 -12.45 22.41
CA MET A 278 6.15 -13.52 21.48
C MET A 278 7.01 -13.59 20.21
N LEU A 279 7.91 -12.62 19.98
CA LEU A 279 8.74 -12.57 18.76
C LEU A 279 9.91 -13.57 18.77
N GLY A 280 10.23 -14.19 19.91
CA GLY A 280 11.27 -15.21 19.99
C GLY A 280 10.85 -16.54 19.37
N ASN A 281 11.82 -17.31 18.89
CA ASN A 281 11.58 -18.63 18.27
C ASN A 281 10.95 -19.63 19.26
N ASP A 282 11.27 -19.50 20.55
CA ASP A 282 10.73 -20.39 21.60
C ASP A 282 9.22 -20.24 21.81
N ASN A 283 8.62 -19.13 21.34
CA ASN A 283 7.21 -18.80 21.54
C ASN A 283 6.38 -18.90 20.24
N GLU A 284 6.89 -19.61 19.22
CA GLU A 284 6.22 -19.75 17.93
C GLU A 284 4.77 -20.23 18.06
N VAL A 285 4.51 -21.30 18.80
CA VAL A 285 3.16 -21.86 18.99
C VAL A 285 2.21 -20.84 19.61
N GLU A 286 2.68 -20.09 20.62
CA GLU A 286 1.87 -19.06 21.27
C GLU A 286 1.63 -17.85 20.36
N ARG A 287 2.65 -17.44 19.60
CA ARG A 287 2.58 -16.38 18.59
C ARG A 287 1.56 -16.72 17.51
N VAL A 288 1.65 -17.92 16.92
CA VAL A 288 0.74 -18.39 15.87
C VAL A 288 -0.70 -18.45 16.37
N ALA A 289 -0.93 -19.05 17.54
CA ALA A 289 -2.26 -19.10 18.14
C ALA A 289 -2.83 -17.71 18.41
N TRP A 290 -2.00 -16.78 18.88
CA TRP A 290 -2.39 -15.39 19.09
C TRP A 290 -2.73 -14.68 17.77
N ILE A 291 -1.94 -14.87 16.71
CA ILE A 291 -2.18 -14.28 15.39
C ILE A 291 -3.53 -14.77 14.83
N ILE A 292 -3.76 -16.09 14.85
CA ILE A 292 -5.01 -16.70 14.36
C ILE A 292 -6.22 -16.19 15.15
N SER A 293 -6.08 -15.97 16.46
CA SER A 293 -7.17 -15.46 17.31
C SER A 293 -7.68 -14.07 16.93
N ARG A 294 -6.97 -13.35 16.05
CA ARG A 294 -7.38 -12.03 15.54
C ARG A 294 -8.27 -12.10 14.31
N ILE A 295 -8.37 -13.27 13.67
CA ILE A 295 -9.30 -13.48 12.58
C ILE A 295 -10.72 -13.60 13.15
N PRO A 296 -11.72 -12.89 12.58
CA PRO A 296 -13.12 -13.08 12.96
C PRO A 296 -13.56 -14.55 12.87
N GLU A 297 -14.33 -15.03 13.86
CA GLU A 297 -14.72 -16.44 13.96
C GLU A 297 -15.50 -16.94 12.74
N ASP A 298 -16.35 -16.10 12.16
CA ASP A 298 -17.14 -16.39 10.96
C ASP A 298 -16.25 -16.56 9.71
N GLU A 299 -15.23 -15.72 9.59
CA GLU A 299 -14.24 -15.78 8.51
C GLU A 299 -13.35 -17.02 8.64
N LEU A 300 -12.87 -17.30 9.86
CA LEU A 300 -12.08 -18.49 10.16
C LEU A 300 -12.88 -19.78 9.90
N ALA A 301 -14.16 -19.82 10.29
CA ALA A 301 -15.04 -20.95 10.03
C ALA A 301 -15.27 -21.17 8.53
N LYS A 302 -15.46 -20.08 7.77
CA LYS A 302 -15.58 -20.15 6.32
C LYS A 302 -14.31 -20.70 5.67
N ARG A 303 -13.13 -20.21 6.07
CA ARG A 303 -11.84 -20.69 5.54
C ARG A 303 -11.61 -22.17 5.81
N LYS A 304 -11.92 -22.63 7.03
CA LYS A 304 -11.84 -24.06 7.36
C LYS A 304 -12.74 -24.89 6.45
N LYS A 305 -13.98 -24.44 6.24
CA LYS A 305 -14.92 -25.07 5.32
C LYS A 305 -14.40 -25.08 3.88
N ASP A 306 -13.93 -23.95 3.36
CA ASP A 306 -13.41 -23.83 2.00
C ASP A 306 -12.17 -24.73 1.80
N ARG A 307 -11.31 -24.86 2.81
CA ARG A 307 -10.14 -25.75 2.79
C ARG A 307 -10.55 -27.23 2.86
N GLU A 308 -11.53 -27.58 3.67
CA GLU A 308 -12.09 -28.94 3.73
C GLU A 308 -12.76 -29.31 2.40
N GLU A 309 -13.51 -28.39 1.79
CA GLU A 309 -14.09 -28.57 0.46
C GLU A 309 -12.99 -28.74 -0.60
N LEU A 310 -11.95 -27.90 -0.59
CA LEU A 310 -10.80 -28.01 -1.49
C LEU A 310 -10.07 -29.34 -1.32
N MET A 311 -9.76 -29.76 -0.09
CA MET A 311 -9.15 -31.07 0.21
C MET A 311 -10.04 -32.23 -0.26
N SER A 312 -11.35 -32.11 -0.11
CA SER A 312 -12.31 -33.12 -0.57
C SER A 312 -12.39 -33.21 -2.10
N LEU A 313 -12.17 -32.09 -2.80
CA LEU A 313 -12.13 -32.00 -4.26
C LEU A 313 -10.79 -32.49 -4.82
N ILE A 314 -9.69 -32.24 -4.12
CA ILE A 314 -8.35 -32.69 -4.49
C ILE A 314 -8.18 -34.20 -4.23
N GLY A 315 -8.82 -34.78 -3.20
CA GLY A 315 -8.71 -36.23 -2.92
C GLY A 315 -7.27 -36.72 -2.71
N ASP A 316 -7.04 -38.04 -2.82
CA ASP A 316 -5.69 -38.67 -2.85
C ASP A 316 -4.97 -38.40 -4.19
N ILE A 317 -4.94 -37.16 -4.66
CA ILE A 317 -4.00 -36.79 -5.71
C ILE A 317 -2.63 -36.77 -5.06
N ASP A 318 -1.84 -37.80 -5.33
CA ASP A 318 -0.43 -37.90 -4.97
C ASP A 318 0.34 -36.78 -5.72
N ILE A 319 0.51 -35.63 -5.06
CA ILE A 319 1.38 -34.54 -5.54
C ILE A 319 2.84 -34.90 -5.21
N SER A 320 3.29 -36.11 -5.56
CA SER A 320 4.70 -36.46 -5.62
C SER A 320 5.25 -36.14 -7.01
N GLY A 321 5.18 -34.86 -7.40
CA GLY A 321 5.53 -34.45 -8.76
C GLY A 321 6.24 -33.11 -8.95
N SER A 322 6.34 -32.24 -7.93
CA SER A 322 6.85 -30.87 -8.14
C SER A 322 8.13 -30.50 -7.38
N ALA A 323 8.76 -31.44 -6.66
CA ALA A 323 9.97 -31.16 -5.87
C ALA A 323 11.25 -31.90 -6.33
N VAL A 324 11.26 -32.59 -7.48
CA VAL A 324 12.44 -33.41 -7.90
C VAL A 324 13.16 -32.93 -9.17
N ASN A 325 12.64 -31.96 -9.94
CA ASN A 325 13.29 -31.52 -11.19
C ASN A 325 14.12 -30.22 -11.07
N SER A 326 14.67 -29.92 -9.90
CA SER A 326 15.62 -28.79 -9.74
C SER A 326 17.09 -29.22 -9.64
N HIS A 327 17.44 -30.49 -9.90
CA HIS A 327 18.83 -30.96 -9.77
C HIS A 327 19.45 -31.76 -10.94
N GLU A 328 18.83 -31.79 -12.13
CA GLU A 328 19.40 -32.49 -13.31
C GLU A 328 19.61 -31.57 -14.53
N ALA A 329 20.19 -30.39 -14.33
CA ALA A 329 20.65 -29.53 -15.42
C ALA A 329 22.11 -29.05 -15.27
N GLU A 330 22.93 -29.76 -14.49
CA GLU A 330 24.38 -29.58 -14.41
C GLU A 330 25.11 -30.91 -14.68
N GLU A 331 24.80 -31.61 -15.76
CA GLU A 331 25.64 -32.71 -16.25
C GLU A 331 25.33 -32.99 -17.73
N ASN A 332 25.73 -32.06 -18.62
CA ASN A 332 25.95 -32.33 -20.06
C ASN A 332 26.68 -31.17 -20.75
N ASN A 333 27.79 -30.74 -20.16
CA ASN A 333 28.85 -30.00 -20.85
C ASN A 333 30.14 -30.79 -20.69
N ASP A 334 30.27 -31.89 -21.44
CA ASP A 334 31.54 -32.47 -21.88
C ASP A 334 31.25 -33.61 -22.87
N ALA A 335 31.17 -33.28 -24.17
CA ALA A 335 31.45 -34.16 -25.31
C ALA A 335 31.66 -33.36 -26.60
#